data_AF-A0A078SSY9-F1
#
_entry.id   AF-A0A078SSY9-F1
#
_cell.length_a   1.000
_cell.length_b   1.000
_cell.length_c   1.000
_cell.angle_alpha   90.00
_cell.angle_beta   90.00
_cell.angle_gamma   90.00
#
_symmetry.space_group_name_H-M   'P 1'
#
loop_
_entity.id
_entity.type
_entity.pdbx_description
1 polymer ?
#
loop_
_entity_poly.entity_id
_entity_poly.type
_entity_poly.pdbx_seq_one_letter_code
_entity_poly.pdbx_strand_id
1 'polypeptide(L)'
;MNLRKLFLPLCSVALCLQSYAQDKSFLKDMLWYIDNPSVFEKGQEEGHAWHMPEKSMLLNGTWKFFWCDTPEGILAHFFNPEFPDKQWGDIKVPSNWEMQGYGDKLFRNVSAPFGV
;
A
#
# COMPACT_ATOMS: atom_id res chain seq x y z
N MET A 1 -7.23 -50.94 -13.93
CA MET A 1 -7.32 -49.91 -12.88
C MET A 1 -8.50 -49.01 -13.20
N ASN A 2 -9.49 -48.89 -12.30
CA ASN A 2 -10.80 -48.33 -12.63
C ASN A 2 -10.74 -46.79 -12.56
N LEU A 3 -10.80 -46.10 -13.70
CA LEU A 3 -10.60 -44.64 -13.81
C LEU A 3 -11.55 -43.82 -12.92
N ARG A 4 -12.75 -44.36 -12.64
CA ARG A 4 -13.74 -43.79 -11.71
C ARG A 4 -13.28 -43.76 -10.25
N LYS A 5 -12.40 -44.66 -9.83
CA LYS A 5 -11.89 -44.72 -8.44
C LYS A 5 -10.76 -43.71 -8.17
N LEU A 6 -10.11 -43.17 -9.21
CA LEU A 6 -9.13 -42.09 -9.08
C LEU A 6 -9.77 -40.71 -9.06
N PHE A 7 -11.02 -40.57 -9.51
CA PHE A 7 -11.66 -39.27 -9.71
C PHE A 7 -11.96 -38.54 -8.39
N LEU A 8 -12.48 -39.27 -7.40
CA LEU A 8 -12.76 -38.74 -6.05
C LEU A 8 -11.50 -38.25 -5.32
N PRO A 9 -10.39 -39.01 -5.22
CA PRO A 9 -9.17 -38.51 -4.58
C PRO A 9 -8.52 -37.36 -5.38
N LEU A 10 -8.60 -37.35 -6.71
CA LEU A 10 -8.11 -36.20 -7.51
C LEU A 10 -8.93 -34.93 -7.27
N CYS A 11 -10.26 -35.04 -7.18
CA CYS A 11 -11.12 -33.92 -6.80
C CYS A 11 -10.81 -33.43 -5.39
N SER A 12 -10.61 -34.33 -4.42
CA SER A 12 -10.24 -33.94 -3.05
C SER A 12 -8.88 -33.23 -2.98
N VAL A 13 -7.87 -33.69 -3.73
CA VAL A 13 -6.57 -33.02 -3.79
C VAL A 13 -6.67 -31.65 -4.47
N ALA A 14 -7.46 -31.53 -5.55
CA ALA A 14 -7.70 -30.25 -6.22
C ALA A 14 -8.46 -29.25 -5.33
N LEU A 15 -9.46 -29.71 -4.57
CA LEU A 15 -10.19 -28.91 -3.57
C LEU A 15 -9.29 -28.46 -2.41
N CYS A 16 -8.37 -29.31 -1.96
CA CYS A 16 -7.38 -28.93 -0.95
C CYS A 16 -6.37 -27.90 -1.48
N LEU A 17 -5.90 -28.02 -2.73
CA LEU A 17 -4.98 -27.04 -3.34
C LEU A 17 -5.62 -25.65 -3.51
N GLN A 18 -6.93 -25.57 -3.77
CA GLN A 18 -7.65 -24.29 -3.81
C GLN A 18 -7.87 -23.67 -2.43
N SER A 19 -7.80 -24.46 -1.36
CA SER A 19 -8.02 -23.99 0.00
C SER A 19 -6.79 -23.31 0.62
N TYR A 20 -5.62 -23.36 -0.03
CA TYR A 20 -4.37 -22.74 0.46
C TYR A 20 -4.00 -21.42 -0.24
N ALA A 21 -4.89 -20.85 -1.05
CA ALA A 21 -4.70 -19.51 -1.60
C ALA A 21 -4.99 -18.46 -0.52
N GLN A 22 -4.09 -18.30 0.46
CA GLN A 22 -4.14 -17.13 1.35
C GLN A 22 -3.70 -15.90 0.56
N ASP A 23 -4.47 -14.81 0.66
CA ASP A 23 -4.06 -13.52 0.16
C ASP A 23 -2.73 -13.12 0.82
N LYS A 24 -1.79 -12.64 0.00
CA LYS A 24 -0.52 -12.14 0.52
C LYS A 24 -0.79 -10.90 1.36
N SER A 25 0.01 -10.72 2.42
CA SER A 25 0.06 -9.47 3.16
C SER A 25 0.33 -8.28 2.22
N PHE A 26 -0.33 -7.14 2.47
CA PHE A 26 -0.24 -5.95 1.63
C PHE A 26 1.21 -5.57 1.29
N LEU A 27 2.12 -5.49 2.29
CA LEU A 27 3.51 -5.11 2.02
C LEU A 27 4.27 -6.14 1.16
N LYS A 28 3.88 -7.42 1.21
CA LYS A 28 4.50 -8.48 0.40
C LYS A 28 4.04 -8.42 -1.06
N ASP A 29 2.91 -7.79 -1.31
CA ASP A 29 2.31 -7.64 -2.64
C ASP A 29 2.17 -6.15 -3.02
N MET A 30 2.91 -5.26 -2.37
CA MET A 30 2.76 -3.82 -2.53
C MET A 30 2.93 -3.39 -3.99
N LEU A 31 3.94 -3.96 -4.68
CA LEU A 31 4.18 -3.74 -6.10
C LEU A 31 2.95 -4.05 -6.96
N TRP A 32 2.19 -5.09 -6.62
CA TRP A 32 0.94 -5.40 -7.32
C TRP A 32 -0.08 -4.28 -7.19
N TYR A 33 -0.21 -3.65 -6.02
CA TYR A 33 -1.16 -2.55 -5.82
C TYR A 33 -0.73 -1.26 -6.52
N ILE A 34 0.57 -0.96 -6.58
CA ILE A 34 1.07 0.27 -7.20
C ILE A 34 1.20 0.16 -8.74
N ASP A 35 1.46 -1.03 -9.27
CA ASP A 35 1.72 -1.23 -10.71
C ASP A 35 0.51 -1.78 -11.49
N ASN A 36 -0.57 -2.22 -10.82
CA ASN A 36 -1.73 -2.79 -11.50
C ASN A 36 -2.76 -1.71 -11.90
N PRO A 37 -2.91 -1.39 -13.20
CA PRO A 37 -3.85 -0.36 -13.66
C PRO A 37 -5.33 -0.77 -13.48
N SER A 38 -5.61 -2.04 -13.20
CA SER A 38 -6.98 -2.50 -12.90
C SER A 38 -7.42 -2.13 -11.47
N VAL A 39 -6.47 -1.76 -10.60
CA VAL A 39 -6.74 -1.34 -9.22
C VAL A 39 -6.80 0.19 -9.20
N PHE A 40 -8.00 0.74 -9.30
CA PHE A 40 -8.22 2.19 -9.27
C PHE A 40 -8.63 2.68 -7.86
N GLU A 41 -9.31 1.86 -7.08
CA GLU A 41 -9.69 2.14 -5.69
C GLU A 41 -9.81 0.85 -4.87
N LYS A 42 -9.62 0.95 -3.55
CA LYS A 42 -9.88 -0.15 -2.61
C LYS A 42 -10.27 0.41 -1.26
N GLY A 43 -11.47 0.06 -0.78
CA GLY A 43 -11.95 0.46 0.55
C GLY A 43 -12.19 1.97 0.71
N GLN A 44 -12.44 2.69 -0.39
CA GLN A 44 -12.88 4.08 -0.37
C GLN A 44 -14.40 4.14 -0.35
N GLU A 45 -14.96 5.16 0.29
CA GLU A 45 -16.40 5.45 0.26
C GLU A 45 -16.81 6.07 -1.09
N GLU A 46 -18.10 6.01 -1.43
CA GLU A 46 -18.60 6.63 -2.66
C GLU A 46 -18.37 8.15 -2.69
N GLY A 47 -18.04 8.67 -3.87
CA GLY A 47 -17.84 10.09 -4.09
C GLY A 47 -19.09 10.91 -3.77
N HIS A 48 -18.93 11.94 -2.93
CA HIS A 48 -20.01 12.82 -2.48
C HIS A 48 -19.55 14.28 -2.39
N ALA A 49 -20.50 15.21 -2.25
CA ALA A 49 -20.19 16.63 -2.09
C ALA A 49 -19.39 16.88 -0.81
N TRP A 50 -18.44 17.81 -0.85
CA TRP A 50 -17.67 18.17 0.33
C TRP A 50 -18.59 18.73 1.42
N HIS A 51 -18.56 18.10 2.59
CA HIS A 51 -19.25 18.55 3.78
C HIS A 51 -18.42 18.15 5.00
N MET A 52 -18.03 19.12 5.82
CA MET A 52 -17.37 18.84 7.09
C MET A 52 -18.43 18.80 8.20
N PRO A 53 -18.61 17.66 8.89
CA PRO A 53 -19.61 17.55 9.95
C PRO A 53 -19.23 18.41 11.16
N GLU A 54 -20.24 18.81 11.94
CA GLU A 54 -20.04 19.59 13.16
C GLU A 54 -19.09 18.89 14.15
N LYS A 55 -19.25 17.57 14.30
CA LYS A 55 -18.32 16.73 15.06
C LYS A 55 -17.14 16.33 14.17
N SER A 56 -16.12 17.16 14.15
CA SER A 56 -14.87 16.94 13.40
C SER A 56 -13.64 17.25 14.25
N MET A 57 -12.49 16.68 13.87
CA MET A 57 -11.20 16.91 14.52
C MET A 57 -10.12 17.14 13.46
N LEU A 58 -9.36 18.23 13.62
CA LEU A 58 -8.25 18.56 12.73
C LEU A 58 -7.00 17.74 13.11
N LEU A 59 -6.39 17.07 12.13
CA LEU A 59 -5.15 16.31 12.30
C LEU A 59 -3.93 16.99 11.68
N ASN A 60 -4.07 18.22 11.19
CA ASN A 60 -2.93 19.04 10.77
C ASN A 60 -1.99 19.27 11.95
N GLY A 61 -0.68 19.21 11.70
CA GLY A 61 0.29 19.33 12.77
C GLY A 61 1.65 18.77 12.41
N THR A 62 2.43 18.43 13.44
CA THR A 62 3.71 17.73 13.28
C THR A 62 3.45 16.22 13.30
N TRP A 63 3.96 15.52 12.30
CA TRP A 63 3.87 14.06 12.18
C TRP A 63 5.26 13.45 12.17
N LYS A 64 5.41 12.27 12.79
CA LYS A 64 6.62 11.46 12.62
C LYS A 64 6.71 11.02 11.16
N PHE A 65 7.90 11.17 10.58
CA PHE A 65 8.11 11.00 9.15
C PHE A 65 9.41 10.23 8.87
N PHE A 66 9.27 9.15 8.11
CA PHE A 66 10.38 8.37 7.58
C PHE A 66 10.34 8.45 6.06
N TRP A 67 11.51 8.66 5.46
CA TRP A 67 11.67 8.77 4.01
C TRP A 67 12.73 7.80 3.52
N CYS A 68 12.48 7.19 2.36
CA CYS A 68 13.41 6.35 1.62
C CYS A 68 13.17 6.53 0.12
N ASP A 69 14.22 6.37 -0.69
CA ASP A 69 14.17 6.58 -2.15
C ASP A 69 13.23 5.63 -2.89
N THR A 70 13.08 4.40 -2.39
CA THR A 70 12.31 3.32 -3.04
C THR A 70 11.46 2.58 -2.00
N PRO A 71 10.33 1.96 -2.41
CA PRO A 71 9.48 1.23 -1.49
C PRO A 71 10.18 0.04 -0.80
N GLU A 72 11.21 -0.53 -1.42
CA GLU A 72 12.06 -1.58 -0.83
C GLU A 72 12.84 -1.09 0.40
N GLY A 73 13.04 0.22 0.54
CA GLY A 73 13.68 0.85 1.71
C GLY A 73 12.77 0.98 2.94
N ILE A 74 11.49 0.64 2.83
CA ILE A 74 10.53 0.72 3.93
C ILE A 74 10.91 -0.27 5.04
N LEU A 75 10.89 0.19 6.29
CA LEU A 75 11.20 -0.62 7.45
C LEU A 75 10.11 -1.69 7.67
N ALA A 76 10.51 -2.95 7.84
CA ALA A 76 9.56 -4.02 8.14
C ALA A 76 8.76 -3.72 9.41
N HIS A 77 7.45 -4.00 9.38
CA HIS A 77 6.55 -3.85 10.52
C HIS A 77 6.39 -2.41 11.06
N PHE A 78 6.73 -1.37 10.28
CA PHE A 78 6.58 0.04 10.67
C PHE A 78 5.17 0.44 11.12
N PHE A 79 4.15 -0.29 10.66
CA PHE A 79 2.74 -0.07 10.96
C PHE A 79 2.29 -0.67 12.31
N ASN A 80 3.16 -1.42 12.99
CA ASN A 80 2.86 -1.96 14.32
C ASN A 80 2.83 -0.79 15.34
N PRO A 81 1.78 -0.68 16.19
CA PRO A 81 1.72 0.34 17.24
C PRO A 81 2.95 0.39 18.17
N GLU A 82 3.62 -0.74 18.36
CA GLU A 82 4.82 -0.85 19.22
C GLU A 82 6.13 -0.61 18.47
N PHE A 83 6.08 -0.21 17.19
CA PHE A 83 7.28 0.04 16.40
C PHE A 83 8.05 1.24 16.94
N PRO A 84 9.37 1.13 17.17
CA PRO A 84 10.16 2.23 17.71
C PRO A 84 10.44 3.29 16.62
N ASP A 85 9.63 4.35 16.59
CA ASP A 85 9.72 5.47 15.65
C ASP A 85 10.63 6.63 16.11
N LYS A 86 11.35 6.46 17.24
CA LYS A 86 12.15 7.54 17.87
C LYS A 86 13.22 8.15 16.96
N GLN A 87 13.68 7.41 15.95
CA GLN A 87 14.69 7.86 14.99
C GLN A 87 14.08 8.58 13.79
N TRP A 88 12.75 8.61 13.67
CA TRP A 88 12.08 9.28 12.57
C TRP A 88 12.17 10.79 12.72
N GLY A 89 12.25 11.47 11.58
CA GLY A 89 12.14 12.91 11.52
C GLY A 89 10.72 13.37 11.85
N ASP A 90 10.54 14.68 11.78
CA ASP A 90 9.24 15.32 11.92
C ASP A 90 8.92 16.07 10.61
N ILE A 91 7.65 16.08 10.20
CA ILE A 91 7.15 16.85 9.04
C ILE A 91 5.89 17.62 9.41
N LYS A 92 5.68 18.79 8.79
CA LYS A 92 4.43 19.55 8.92
C LYS A 92 3.40 19.04 7.91
N VAL A 93 2.18 18.80 8.36
CA VAL A 93 1.05 18.40 7.50
C VAL A 93 -0.01 19.51 7.51
N PRO A 94 -0.46 20.00 6.33
CA PRO A 94 -0.06 19.59 4.98
C PRO A 94 1.27 20.22 4.51
N SER A 95 2.06 19.50 3.71
CA SER A 95 3.22 20.02 2.99
C SER A 95 3.59 19.12 1.80
N ASN A 96 4.42 19.64 0.89
CA ASN A 96 5.18 18.82 -0.07
C ASN A 96 6.54 18.50 0.57
N TRP A 97 6.92 17.23 0.65
CA TRP A 97 8.13 16.82 1.38
C TRP A 97 9.43 17.32 0.72
N GLU A 98 9.43 17.60 -0.58
CA GLU A 98 10.58 18.15 -1.32
C GLU A 98 10.90 19.60 -0.91
N MET A 99 9.90 20.27 -0.35
CA MET A 99 10.03 21.60 0.27
C MET A 99 10.49 21.51 1.73
N GLN A 100 10.48 20.32 2.32
CA GLN A 100 10.91 20.03 3.69
C GLN A 100 12.31 19.36 3.75
N GLY A 101 12.96 19.16 2.59
CA GLY A 101 14.32 18.63 2.50
C GLY A 101 14.43 17.15 2.13
N TYR A 102 13.32 16.50 1.73
CA TYR A 102 13.30 15.08 1.34
C TYR A 102 13.16 14.93 -0.18
N GLY A 103 14.05 14.18 -0.82
CA GLY A 103 14.03 13.98 -2.27
C GLY A 103 14.31 15.23 -3.11
N ASP A 104 14.02 15.15 -4.42
CA ASP A 104 14.38 16.16 -5.40
C ASP A 104 13.17 16.93 -5.95
N LYS A 105 13.32 18.25 -6.08
CA LYS A 105 12.36 19.09 -6.82
C LYS A 105 12.59 18.92 -8.31
N LEU A 106 11.63 18.35 -9.02
CA LEU A 106 11.74 18.06 -10.45
C LEU A 106 10.74 18.89 -11.26
N PHE A 107 11.22 19.53 -12.33
CA PHE A 107 10.40 20.21 -13.33
C PHE A 107 10.60 19.57 -14.70
N ARG A 108 9.51 19.23 -15.39
CA ARG A 108 9.49 18.71 -16.76
C ARG A 108 8.30 19.30 -17.50
N ASN A 109 8.43 19.48 -18.82
CA ASN A 109 7.35 19.96 -19.67
C ASN A 109 6.53 18.80 -20.26
N VAL A 110 7.18 17.88 -20.99
CA VAL A 110 6.49 16.82 -21.75
C VAL A 110 6.90 15.41 -21.33
N SER A 111 8.21 15.13 -21.22
CA SER A 111 8.70 13.79 -20.93
C SER A 111 8.45 13.36 -19.48
N ALA A 112 8.06 12.10 -19.29
CA ALA A 112 8.03 11.48 -17.96
C ALA A 112 9.43 11.49 -17.31
N PRO A 113 9.51 11.57 -15.96
CA PRO A 113 10.78 11.54 -15.24
C PRO A 113 11.39 10.14 -15.12
N PHE A 114 10.70 9.11 -15.61
CA PHE A 114 11.12 7.70 -15.62
C PHE A 114 10.99 7.11 -17.03
N GLY A 115 11.69 5.99 -17.25
CA GLY A 115 11.57 5.22 -18.49
C GLY A 115 10.18 4.60 -18.60
N VAL A 116 9.58 4.70 -19.79
CA VAL A 116 8.32 4.03 -20.17
C VAL A 116 8.61 2.86 -21.08
#